data_AF-A0A2D8CN73-F1
#
_entry.id   AF-A0A2D8CN73-F1
#
_cell.length_a   1.000
_cell.length_b   1.000
_cell.length_c   1.000
_cell.angle_alpha   90.00
_cell.angle_beta   90.00
_cell.angle_gamma   90.00
#
_symmetry.space_group_name_H-M   'P 1'
#
loop_
_entity.id
_entity.type
_entity.pdbx_description
1 polymer ?
#
loop_
_entity_poly.entity_id
_entity_poly.type
_entity_poly.pdbx_seq_one_letter_code
_entity_poly.pdbx_strand_id
1 'polypeptide(L)'
;MVDPITLGMSLGLGMGGVYLLRQYWQQRANRLRTLALLEKYSSSSRIGLHQGRMRLLVSMPQVGDLPLAEQQAWRERESRRDRNHLELGLVHEHQDDAPGDDDAPEPTEDHRLTELEARSQWMETHEPPLEQHAAVVAEEHIGSGIVMATAEDEEHEVDIEERLEREGGASGNVQISLAWDDYNDLDLHLFCPSGERIYFNNKKSECGGILDVDMNVRPVSNTPVENVVWKGEAPLGTYKVGVHFYKHHRKRRTKRTCKFRIRVVTHGESREYLGKITYGQAMQMVTSFSLADATHKA
;
A
#
# COMPACT_ATOMS: atom_id res chain seq x y z
N MET A 1 -45.07 3.23 -32.49
CA MET A 1 -44.87 4.22 -31.41
C MET A 1 -43.38 4.25 -31.13
N VAL A 2 -42.74 5.29 -31.65
CA VAL A 2 -41.33 5.60 -31.44
C VAL A 2 -41.37 6.92 -30.69
N ASP A 3 -40.82 6.96 -29.48
CA ASP A 3 -40.61 8.21 -28.76
C ASP A 3 -39.11 8.45 -28.55
N PRO A 4 -38.68 9.73 -28.56
CA PRO A 4 -37.37 10.12 -29.03
C PRO A 4 -36.41 10.41 -27.87
N ILE A 5 -35.27 9.72 -27.84
CA ILE A 5 -34.09 10.16 -27.08
C ILE A 5 -33.32 11.11 -27.98
N THR A 6 -33.69 12.39 -27.91
CA THR A 6 -32.83 13.48 -28.36
C THR A 6 -33.02 14.66 -27.42
N LEU A 7 -32.38 14.60 -26.25
CA LEU A 7 -32.11 15.81 -25.48
C LEU A 7 -30.60 15.97 -25.41
N GLY A 8 -30.09 16.90 -26.22
CA GLY A 8 -28.72 17.33 -26.16
C GLY A 8 -28.45 17.98 -24.80
N MET A 9 -27.37 17.54 -24.15
CA MET A 9 -26.67 18.35 -23.18
C MET A 9 -25.30 18.70 -23.75
N SER A 10 -25.27 19.77 -24.53
CA SER A 10 -24.10 20.62 -24.64
C SER A 10 -23.86 21.27 -23.27
N LEU A 11 -23.19 20.57 -22.37
CA LEU A 11 -22.65 21.16 -21.15
C LEU A 11 -21.20 21.53 -21.45
N GLY A 12 -20.97 22.83 -21.56
CA GLY A 12 -19.64 23.41 -21.42
C GLY A 12 -19.13 23.06 -20.02
N LEU A 13 -18.45 21.94 -19.91
CA LEU A 13 -17.76 21.57 -18.69
C LEU A 13 -16.60 22.55 -18.58
N GLY A 14 -16.70 23.51 -17.66
CA GLY A 14 -15.52 24.23 -17.20
C GLY A 14 -14.46 23.23 -16.73
N MET A 15 -13.21 23.67 -16.52
CA MET A 15 -12.11 22.76 -16.16
C MET A 15 -12.44 21.78 -15.02
N GLY A 16 -13.24 22.21 -14.02
CA GLY A 16 -13.73 21.35 -12.95
C GLY A 16 -14.69 20.23 -13.39
N GLY A 17 -15.57 20.48 -14.36
CA GLY A 17 -16.48 19.45 -14.89
C GLY A 17 -15.76 18.40 -15.73
N VAL A 18 -14.75 18.80 -16.51
CA VAL A 18 -13.90 17.89 -17.28
C VAL A 18 -13.07 17.02 -16.34
N TYR A 19 -12.54 17.63 -15.26
CA TYR A 19 -11.80 16.92 -14.22
C TYR A 19 -12.66 15.85 -13.53
N LEU A 20 -13.85 16.21 -13.05
CA LEU A 20 -14.75 15.28 -12.37
C LEU A 20 -15.20 14.11 -13.28
N LEU A 21 -15.48 14.40 -14.56
CA LEU A 21 -15.79 13.34 -15.52
C LEU A 21 -14.60 12.42 -15.77
N ARG A 22 -13.39 12.97 -15.92
CA ARG A 22 -12.18 12.16 -16.08
C ARG A 22 -11.96 11.24 -14.89
N GLN A 23 -12.14 11.75 -13.67
CA GLN A 23 -12.04 10.97 -12.44
C GLN A 23 -13.11 9.86 -12.40
N TYR A 24 -14.36 10.17 -12.76
CA TYR A 24 -15.44 9.19 -12.85
C TYR A 24 -15.14 8.07 -13.88
N TRP A 25 -14.64 8.44 -15.07
CA TRP A 25 -14.26 7.46 -16.10
C TRP A 25 -13.09 6.57 -15.65
N GLN A 26 -12.08 7.14 -14.99
CA GLN A 26 -10.96 6.39 -14.42
C GLN A 26 -11.43 5.42 -13.33
N GLN A 27 -12.25 5.87 -12.40
CA GLN A 27 -12.84 5.01 -11.36
C GLN A 27 -13.67 3.87 -11.97
N ARG A 28 -14.49 4.17 -12.99
CA ARG A 28 -15.28 3.15 -13.70
C ARG A 28 -14.40 2.14 -14.43
N ALA A 29 -13.37 2.60 -15.14
CA ALA A 29 -12.44 1.72 -15.86
C ALA A 29 -11.68 0.81 -14.88
N ASN A 30 -11.19 1.37 -13.76
CA ASN A 30 -10.55 0.61 -12.69
C ASN A 30 -11.51 -0.42 -12.11
N ARG A 31 -12.76 -0.05 -11.81
CA ARG A 31 -13.78 -0.98 -11.32
C ARG A 31 -14.03 -2.13 -12.29
N LEU A 32 -14.21 -1.85 -13.58
CA LEU A 32 -14.44 -2.88 -14.60
C LEU A 32 -13.23 -3.80 -14.77
N ARG A 33 -12.01 -3.25 -14.77
CA ARG A 33 -10.78 -4.03 -14.81
C ARG A 33 -10.64 -4.91 -13.59
N THR A 34 -10.92 -4.39 -12.39
CA THR A 34 -10.92 -5.19 -11.18
C THR A 34 -11.95 -6.30 -11.26
N LEU A 35 -13.19 -6.03 -11.71
CA LEU A 35 -14.20 -7.08 -11.91
C LEU A 35 -13.74 -8.17 -12.89
N ALA A 36 -13.17 -7.80 -14.03
CA ALA A 36 -12.64 -8.76 -15.00
C ALA A 36 -11.46 -9.57 -14.45
N LEU A 37 -10.60 -8.95 -13.64
CA LEU A 37 -9.51 -9.65 -12.96
C LEU A 37 -10.03 -10.57 -11.85
N LEU A 38 -11.05 -10.17 -11.10
CA LEU A 38 -11.71 -11.03 -10.10
C LEU A 38 -12.39 -12.22 -10.79
N GLU A 39 -13.03 -12.01 -11.94
CA GLU A 39 -13.61 -13.10 -12.74
C GLU A 39 -12.53 -14.07 -13.24
N LYS A 40 -11.42 -13.54 -13.78
CA LYS A 40 -10.32 -14.35 -14.30
C LYS A 40 -9.51 -15.07 -13.22
N TYR A 41 -9.29 -14.42 -12.08
CA TYR A 41 -8.26 -14.81 -11.12
C TYR A 41 -8.72 -14.95 -9.67
N SER A 42 -10.01 -14.86 -9.34
CA SER A 42 -10.45 -15.07 -7.96
C SER A 42 -10.09 -16.49 -7.50
N SER A 43 -8.94 -16.61 -6.85
CA SER A 43 -8.37 -17.88 -6.38
C SER A 43 -8.90 -18.23 -4.99
N SER A 44 -9.36 -17.25 -4.23
CA SER A 44 -10.06 -17.46 -2.97
C SER A 44 -11.15 -16.41 -2.78
N SER A 45 -12.36 -16.88 -2.54
CA SER A 45 -13.45 -16.05 -2.04
C SER A 45 -13.90 -16.59 -0.70
N ARG A 46 -13.91 -15.75 0.33
CA ARG A 46 -14.37 -16.10 1.67
C ARG A 46 -15.63 -15.32 1.99
N ILE A 47 -16.59 -16.00 2.59
CA ILE A 47 -17.83 -15.40 3.05
C ILE A 47 -17.76 -15.37 4.57
N GLY A 48 -17.82 -14.17 5.16
CA GLY A 48 -17.88 -13.96 6.60
C GLY A 48 -19.14 -13.19 6.98
N LEU A 49 -19.64 -13.41 8.19
CA LEU A 49 -20.70 -12.58 8.76
C LEU A 49 -20.07 -11.39 9.49
N HIS A 50 -20.39 -10.17 9.08
CA HIS A 50 -19.94 -8.94 9.77
C HIS A 50 -21.15 -8.06 10.08
N GLN A 51 -21.35 -7.76 11.37
CA GLN A 51 -22.47 -6.94 11.86
C GLN A 51 -23.84 -7.41 11.31
N GLY A 52 -24.05 -8.72 11.19
CA GLY A 52 -25.30 -9.31 10.69
C GLY A 52 -25.46 -9.29 9.16
N ARG A 53 -24.47 -8.82 8.40
CA ARG A 53 -24.45 -8.88 6.93
C ARG A 53 -23.37 -9.84 6.45
N MET A 54 -23.67 -10.60 5.40
CA MET A 54 -22.65 -11.44 4.77
C MET A 54 -21.71 -10.56 3.94
N ARG A 55 -20.42 -10.62 4.22
CA ARG A 55 -19.36 -9.95 3.48
C ARG A 55 -18.58 -10.98 2.69
N LEU A 56 -18.31 -10.66 1.43
CA LEU A 56 -17.47 -11.44 0.53
C LEU A 56 -16.10 -10.77 0.48
N LEU A 57 -15.07 -11.48 0.92
CA LEU A 57 -13.67 -11.12 0.71
C LEU A 57 -13.16 -11.85 -0.52
N VAL A 58 -12.68 -11.10 -1.51
CA VAL A 58 -12.01 -11.67 -2.68
C VAL A 58 -10.58 -11.17 -2.73
N SER A 59 -9.63 -12.09 -2.62
CA SER A 59 -8.20 -11.75 -2.74
C SER A 59 -7.72 -11.98 -4.16
N MET A 60 -6.84 -11.10 -4.62
CA MET A 60 -6.12 -11.28 -5.89
C MET A 60 -5.02 -12.34 -5.74
N PRO A 61 -4.64 -13.03 -6.84
CA PRO A 61 -3.55 -13.99 -6.82
C PRO A 61 -2.22 -13.29 -6.53
N GLN A 62 -1.30 -14.05 -5.95
CA GLN A 62 0.10 -13.66 -5.89
C GLN A 62 0.82 -14.08 -7.17
N VAL A 63 1.95 -13.45 -7.46
CA VAL A 63 2.76 -13.79 -8.64
C VAL A 63 3.15 -15.27 -8.67
N GLY A 64 3.39 -15.89 -7.50
CA GLY A 64 3.70 -17.31 -7.39
C GLY A 64 2.56 -18.24 -7.85
N ASP A 65 1.31 -17.78 -7.80
CA ASP A 65 0.13 -18.55 -8.18
C ASP A 65 -0.12 -18.52 -9.70
N LEU A 66 0.59 -17.68 -10.44
CA LEU A 66 0.34 -17.45 -11.87
C LEU A 66 1.10 -18.44 -12.76
N PRO A 67 0.58 -18.75 -13.96
CA PRO A 67 1.34 -19.46 -14.99
C PRO A 67 2.65 -18.74 -15.35
N LEU A 68 3.69 -19.48 -15.70
CA LEU A 68 5.04 -18.93 -15.98
C LEU A 68 5.03 -17.75 -17.00
N ALA A 69 4.21 -17.83 -18.04
CA ALA A 69 4.10 -16.74 -19.03
C ALA A 69 3.53 -15.45 -18.41
N GLU A 70 2.58 -15.56 -17.48
CA GLU A 70 2.01 -14.41 -16.79
C GLU A 70 2.96 -13.87 -15.71
N GLN A 71 3.77 -14.74 -15.08
CA GLN A 71 4.86 -14.31 -14.20
C GLN A 71 5.91 -13.50 -14.96
N GLN A 72 6.28 -13.91 -16.18
CA GLN A 72 7.20 -13.16 -17.04
C GLN A 72 6.61 -11.79 -17.39
N ALA A 73 5.35 -11.74 -17.83
CA ALA A 73 4.67 -10.47 -18.10
C ALA A 73 4.60 -9.57 -16.85
N TRP A 74 4.44 -10.16 -15.66
CA TRP A 74 4.47 -9.41 -14.38
C TRP A 74 5.85 -8.80 -14.11
N ARG A 75 6.94 -9.55 -14.33
CA ARG A 75 8.32 -9.05 -14.18
C ARG A 75 8.63 -7.90 -15.15
N GLU A 76 8.09 -7.95 -16.37
CA GLU A 76 8.22 -6.84 -17.32
C GLU A 76 7.50 -5.57 -16.84
N ARG A 77 6.31 -5.72 -16.25
CA ARG A 77 5.57 -4.60 -15.64
C ARG A 77 6.29 -4.06 -14.41
N GLU A 78 6.87 -4.93 -13.59
CA GLU A 78 7.71 -4.54 -12.45
C GLU A 78 8.93 -3.74 -12.91
N SER A 79 9.69 -4.25 -13.87
CA SER A 79 10.83 -3.52 -14.45
C SER A 79 10.43 -2.18 -15.05
N ARG A 80 9.22 -2.09 -15.63
CA ARG A 80 8.66 -0.81 -16.10
C ARG A 80 8.36 0.14 -14.94
N ARG A 81 7.84 -0.35 -13.81
CA ARG A 81 7.63 0.48 -12.60
C ARG A 81 8.96 0.98 -12.04
N ASP A 82 9.98 0.13 -11.99
CA ASP A 82 11.33 0.53 -11.55
C ASP A 82 11.93 1.61 -12.45
N ARG A 83 11.83 1.45 -13.78
CA ARG A 83 12.27 2.50 -14.72
C ARG A 83 11.50 3.79 -14.52
N ASN A 84 10.17 3.71 -14.37
CA ASN A 84 9.35 4.89 -14.13
C ASN A 84 9.73 5.60 -12.82
N HIS A 85 10.01 4.85 -11.75
CA HIS A 85 10.49 5.39 -10.47
C HIS A 85 11.80 6.17 -10.62
N LEU A 86 12.74 5.60 -11.38
CA LEU A 86 14.02 6.21 -11.69
C LEU A 86 13.88 7.46 -12.59
N GLU A 87 13.09 7.37 -13.66
CA GLU A 87 12.85 8.49 -14.60
C GLU A 87 12.19 9.68 -13.92
N LEU A 88 11.38 9.44 -12.90
CA LEU A 88 10.72 10.47 -12.09
C LEU A 88 11.63 11.06 -10.99
N GLY A 89 12.88 10.58 -10.86
CA GLY A 89 13.84 11.09 -9.88
C GLY A 89 13.42 10.81 -8.43
N LEU A 90 12.64 9.75 -8.20
CA LEU A 90 12.07 9.44 -6.88
C LEU A 90 13.03 8.68 -5.96
N VAL A 91 14.20 8.26 -6.47
CA VAL A 91 15.25 7.66 -5.63
C VAL A 91 15.96 8.75 -4.85
N HIS A 92 15.84 8.70 -3.53
CA HIS A 92 16.31 9.76 -2.64
C HIS A 92 17.82 9.69 -2.37
N GLU A 93 18.68 10.24 -3.23
CA GLU A 93 20.13 10.27 -2.99
C GLU A 93 20.49 11.23 -1.83
N HIS A 94 20.57 10.73 -0.59
CA HIS A 94 21.11 11.52 0.52
C HIS A 94 22.64 11.64 0.41
N GLN A 95 23.16 12.86 0.33
CA GLN A 95 24.55 13.18 -0.03
C GLN A 95 25.67 12.85 1.00
N ASP A 96 25.37 12.43 2.22
CA ASP A 96 26.45 12.33 3.26
C ASP A 96 27.10 10.93 3.44
N ASP A 97 27.88 10.42 2.48
CA ASP A 97 28.50 9.06 2.50
C ASP A 97 29.51 8.77 3.65
N ALA A 98 29.50 9.56 4.73
CA ALA A 98 30.17 9.21 5.97
C ALA A 98 29.39 8.12 6.73
N PRO A 99 30.05 7.08 7.25
CA PRO A 99 29.41 6.14 8.16
C PRO A 99 28.84 6.89 9.38
N GLY A 100 27.57 6.65 9.71
CA GLY A 100 27.00 7.14 10.96
C GLY A 100 27.74 6.56 12.16
N ASP A 101 27.96 7.37 13.18
CA ASP A 101 28.55 6.93 14.44
C ASP A 101 27.47 6.17 15.24
N ASP A 102 27.69 4.88 15.50
CA ASP A 102 26.80 4.06 16.32
C ASP A 102 26.75 4.54 17.78
N ASP A 103 27.79 5.26 18.23
CA ASP A 103 27.86 5.90 19.55
C ASP A 103 27.23 7.31 19.53
N ALA A 104 26.66 7.74 18.39
CA ALA A 104 25.88 8.96 18.35
C ALA A 104 24.73 8.89 19.36
N PRO A 105 24.43 9.99 20.06
CA PRO A 105 23.32 10.03 21.00
C PRO A 105 22.03 9.53 20.34
N GLU A 106 21.21 8.80 21.11
CA GLU A 106 19.83 8.48 20.72
C GLU A 106 19.18 9.73 20.14
N PRO A 107 18.59 9.62 18.94
CA PRO A 107 18.32 10.81 18.18
C PRO A 107 17.16 11.57 18.87
N THR A 108 17.38 12.85 19.17
CA THR A 108 16.49 13.70 20.00
C THR A 108 15.21 14.11 19.27
N GLU A 109 14.17 14.59 19.96
CA GLU A 109 12.97 15.10 19.27
C GLU A 109 13.29 16.21 18.26
N ASP A 110 14.28 17.07 18.53
CA ASP A 110 14.73 18.10 17.58
C ASP A 110 15.23 17.49 16.27
N HIS A 111 16.04 16.43 16.34
CA HIS A 111 16.48 15.70 15.14
C HIS A 111 15.28 15.08 14.39
N ARG A 112 14.22 14.65 15.10
CA ARG A 112 12.99 14.14 14.47
C ARG A 112 12.31 15.23 13.66
N LEU A 113 12.20 16.42 14.23
CA LEU A 113 11.59 17.58 13.59
C LEU A 113 12.38 17.99 12.35
N THR A 114 13.71 18.01 12.42
CA THR A 114 14.56 18.30 11.25
C THR A 114 14.34 17.31 10.11
N GLU A 115 14.27 16.01 10.40
CA GLU A 115 14.02 14.98 9.39
C GLU A 115 12.61 15.09 8.78
N LEU A 116 11.61 15.39 9.59
CA LEU A 116 10.24 15.66 9.12
C LEU A 116 10.18 16.93 8.24
N GLU A 117 10.93 17.96 8.58
CA GLU A 117 11.03 19.19 7.77
C GLU A 117 11.71 18.91 6.43
N ALA A 118 12.83 18.18 6.41
CA ALA A 118 13.51 17.77 5.18
C ALA A 118 12.58 16.94 4.28
N ARG A 119 11.83 16.01 4.88
CA ARG A 119 10.80 15.22 4.19
C ARG A 119 9.70 16.12 3.60
N SER A 120 9.22 17.12 4.35
CA SER A 120 8.22 18.09 3.87
C SER A 120 8.74 18.91 2.70
N GLN A 121 9.97 19.43 2.78
CA GLN A 121 10.59 20.22 1.71
C GLN A 121 10.77 19.39 0.42
N TRP A 122 11.14 18.11 0.56
CA TRP A 122 11.23 17.21 -0.58
C TRP A 122 9.85 17.03 -1.26
N MET A 123 8.79 16.86 -0.46
CA MET A 123 7.42 16.70 -0.97
C MET A 123 6.91 17.91 -1.76
N GLU A 124 7.29 19.14 -1.40
CA GLU A 124 6.87 20.35 -2.12
C GLU A 124 7.22 20.31 -3.62
N THR A 125 8.29 19.59 -3.98
CA THR A 125 8.76 19.47 -5.37
C THR A 125 8.51 18.11 -5.99
N HIS A 126 8.43 17.05 -5.18
CA HIS A 126 8.33 15.66 -5.65
C HIS A 126 6.93 15.05 -5.51
N GLU A 127 5.95 15.75 -4.93
CA GLU A 127 4.58 15.26 -4.84
C GLU A 127 3.97 14.89 -6.21
N PRO A 128 4.04 15.73 -7.28
CA PRO A 128 3.44 15.35 -8.56
C PRO A 128 4.10 14.11 -9.21
N PRO A 129 5.45 13.99 -9.27
CA PRO A 129 6.09 12.75 -9.68
C PRO A 129 5.72 11.54 -8.80
N LEU A 130 5.63 11.70 -7.49
CA LEU A 130 5.27 10.62 -6.56
C LEU A 130 3.84 10.13 -6.81
N GLU A 131 2.88 11.03 -7.01
CA GLU A 131 1.50 10.69 -7.36
C GLU A 131 1.41 10.02 -8.75
N GLN A 132 2.20 10.49 -9.72
CA GLN A 132 2.29 9.83 -11.03
C GLN A 132 2.79 8.39 -10.90
N HIS A 133 3.85 8.16 -10.13
CA HIS A 133 4.37 6.81 -9.89
C HIS A 133 3.35 5.93 -9.16
N ALA A 134 2.72 6.47 -8.13
CA ALA A 134 1.70 5.78 -7.35
C ALA A 134 0.51 5.34 -8.21
N ALA A 135 0.09 6.16 -9.19
CA ALA A 135 -0.96 5.80 -10.13
C ALA A 135 -0.57 4.58 -10.98
N VAL A 136 0.67 4.50 -11.46
CA VAL A 136 1.18 3.35 -12.22
C VAL A 136 1.24 2.09 -11.36
N VAL A 137 1.68 2.22 -10.10
CA VAL A 137 1.73 1.12 -9.13
C VAL A 137 0.31 0.63 -8.82
N ALA A 138 -0.63 1.54 -8.63
CA ALA A 138 -2.03 1.24 -8.36
C ALA A 138 -2.75 0.52 -9.52
N GLU A 139 -2.21 0.50 -10.74
CA GLU A 139 -2.76 -0.33 -11.82
C GLU A 139 -2.50 -1.82 -11.61
N GLU A 140 -1.48 -2.18 -10.84
CA GLU A 140 -1.17 -3.56 -10.52
C GLU A 140 -2.18 -4.11 -9.50
N HIS A 141 -2.60 -5.34 -9.73
CA HIS A 141 -3.53 -6.06 -8.85
C HIS A 141 -2.94 -7.38 -8.38
N ILE A 142 -1.95 -7.91 -9.11
CA ILE A 142 -1.26 -9.13 -8.72
C ILE A 142 -0.23 -8.75 -7.66
N GLY A 143 -0.33 -9.42 -6.51
CA GLY A 143 0.60 -9.20 -5.40
C GLY A 143 1.98 -9.81 -5.66
N SER A 144 3.03 -9.12 -5.23
CA SER A 144 4.39 -9.68 -5.14
C SER A 144 4.59 -10.55 -3.89
N GLY A 145 3.66 -10.49 -2.93
CA GLY A 145 3.78 -11.18 -1.64
C GLY A 145 3.85 -12.70 -1.83
N ILE A 146 4.83 -13.34 -1.19
CA ILE A 146 4.88 -14.79 -1.13
C ILE A 146 3.92 -15.20 -0.02
N VAL A 147 2.83 -15.87 -0.38
CA VAL A 147 2.00 -16.61 0.57
C VAL A 147 2.69 -17.96 0.77
N MET A 148 2.69 -18.43 2.02
CA MET A 148 3.40 -19.59 2.55
C MET A 148 4.81 -19.26 3.05
N ALA A 149 4.85 -18.85 4.32
CA ALA A 149 6.01 -19.10 5.17
C ALA A 149 6.41 -20.58 4.99
N THR A 150 7.66 -20.81 4.61
CA THR A 150 8.24 -22.14 4.79
C THR A 150 8.43 -22.39 6.28
N ALA A 151 8.66 -23.64 6.72
CA ALA A 151 8.93 -23.93 8.14
C ALA A 151 10.11 -23.10 8.71
N GLU A 152 11.03 -22.62 7.86
CA GLU A 152 12.12 -21.71 8.23
C GLU A 152 11.65 -20.25 8.45
N ASP A 153 10.56 -19.84 7.78
CA ASP A 153 9.94 -18.52 7.95
C ASP A 153 8.98 -18.49 9.17
N GLU A 154 8.43 -19.64 9.57
CA GLU A 154 7.66 -19.81 10.83
C GLU A 154 8.57 -19.66 12.07
N GLU A 155 9.85 -20.03 11.98
CA GLU A 155 10.80 -19.96 13.11
C GLU A 155 11.18 -18.53 13.53
N HIS A 156 10.95 -17.54 12.66
CA HIS A 156 11.09 -16.10 12.95
C HIS A 156 9.72 -15.42 12.88
N GLU A 157 8.80 -15.78 13.77
CA GLU A 157 7.57 -15.01 13.94
C GLU A 157 7.90 -13.59 14.41
N VAL A 158 7.91 -12.64 13.47
CA VAL A 158 7.74 -11.22 13.75
C VAL A 158 6.38 -11.04 14.40
N ASP A 159 6.37 -10.82 15.71
CA ASP A 159 5.14 -10.51 16.44
C ASP A 159 4.71 -9.07 16.10
N ILE A 160 3.78 -8.97 15.14
CA ILE A 160 3.20 -7.70 14.73
C ILE A 160 2.32 -7.13 15.85
N GLU A 161 1.63 -7.98 16.61
CA GLU A 161 0.69 -7.56 17.63
C GLU A 161 1.42 -6.95 18.83
N GLU A 162 2.49 -7.59 19.32
CA GLU A 162 3.36 -7.05 20.36
C GLU A 162 3.93 -5.68 19.95
N ARG A 163 4.38 -5.54 18.70
CA ARG A 163 4.89 -4.26 18.18
C ARG A 163 3.80 -3.20 18.16
N LEU A 164 2.60 -3.52 17.68
CA LEU A 164 1.50 -2.57 17.66
C LEU A 164 1.12 -2.11 19.07
N GLU A 165 1.03 -3.03 20.02
CA GLU A 165 0.76 -2.69 21.42
C GLU A 165 1.83 -1.76 21.99
N ARG A 166 3.11 -2.07 21.73
CA ARG A 166 4.26 -1.26 22.16
C ARG A 166 4.21 0.17 21.61
N GLU A 167 3.83 0.34 20.35
CA GLU A 167 3.77 1.65 19.69
C GLU A 167 2.40 2.33 19.81
N GLY A 168 1.43 1.72 20.50
CA GLY A 168 0.08 2.28 20.70
C GLY A 168 -0.82 2.26 19.46
N GLY A 169 -0.56 1.35 18.51
CA GLY A 169 -1.38 1.16 17.32
C GLY A 169 -2.79 0.66 17.65
N ALA A 170 -3.80 1.19 16.96
CA ALA A 170 -5.18 0.76 17.18
C ALA A 170 -5.54 -0.47 16.35
N SER A 171 -6.54 -1.20 16.84
CA SER A 171 -7.17 -2.33 16.14
C SER A 171 -8.51 -1.92 15.51
N GLY A 172 -8.90 -2.62 14.44
CA GLY A 172 -10.13 -2.30 13.71
C GLY A 172 -10.68 -3.45 12.85
N ASN A 173 -11.83 -3.22 12.23
CA ASN A 173 -12.49 -4.22 11.37
C ASN A 173 -11.70 -4.53 10.10
N VAL A 174 -11.01 -3.51 9.58
CA VAL A 174 -10.02 -3.63 8.53
C VAL A 174 -8.77 -2.96 9.04
N GLN A 175 -7.68 -3.71 9.05
CA GLN A 175 -6.40 -3.28 9.57
C GLN A 175 -5.28 -3.88 8.74
N ILE A 176 -4.32 -3.06 8.34
CA ILE A 176 -3.15 -3.46 7.56
C ILE A 176 -1.93 -3.00 8.33
N SER A 177 -1.07 -3.94 8.69
CA SER A 177 0.13 -3.67 9.48
C SER A 177 1.37 -4.17 8.74
N LEU A 178 2.42 -3.35 8.71
CA LEU A 178 3.72 -3.66 8.11
C LEU A 178 4.74 -3.79 9.22
N ALA A 179 5.54 -4.85 9.24
CA ALA A 179 6.65 -5.00 10.18
C ALA A 179 7.91 -5.51 9.48
N TRP A 180 9.07 -5.09 9.97
CA TRP A 180 10.38 -5.49 9.46
C TRP A 180 11.44 -5.49 10.55
N ASP A 181 12.59 -6.11 10.28
CA ASP A 181 13.69 -6.25 11.25
C ASP A 181 14.94 -5.51 10.77
N ASP A 182 14.79 -4.19 10.59
CA ASP A 182 15.86 -3.29 10.17
C ASP A 182 15.55 -1.87 10.68
N TYR A 183 16.57 -1.03 10.83
CA TYR A 183 16.39 0.38 11.18
C TYR A 183 15.96 1.24 10.01
N ASN A 184 16.00 0.71 8.78
CA ASN A 184 15.53 1.37 7.58
C ASN A 184 14.08 1.85 7.67
N ASP A 185 13.77 2.84 6.84
CA ASP A 185 12.46 3.46 6.73
C ASP A 185 11.69 2.80 5.59
N LEU A 186 10.71 1.96 5.96
CA LEU A 186 9.77 1.35 5.03
C LEU A 186 8.41 1.98 5.24
N ASP A 187 7.81 2.48 4.15
CA ASP A 187 6.48 3.07 4.16
C ASP A 187 5.42 2.08 3.70
N LEU A 188 4.31 2.03 4.44
CA LEU A 188 3.06 1.41 4.06
C LEU A 188 2.22 2.38 3.21
N HIS A 189 1.88 1.96 2.01
CA HIS A 189 0.95 2.66 1.13
C HIS A 189 -0.33 1.85 0.99
N LEU A 190 -1.47 2.49 1.22
CA LEU A 190 -2.77 1.84 1.05
C LEU A 190 -3.64 2.63 0.08
N PHE A 191 -3.92 2.05 -1.08
CA PHE A 191 -4.88 2.62 -2.02
C PHE A 191 -6.29 2.16 -1.62
N CYS A 192 -7.11 3.13 -1.23
CA CYS A 192 -8.44 2.91 -0.71
C CYS A 192 -9.48 2.74 -1.83
N PRO A 193 -10.64 2.11 -1.54
CA PRO A 193 -11.75 2.06 -2.49
C PRO A 193 -12.27 3.44 -2.95
N SER A 194 -12.08 4.48 -2.14
CA SER A 194 -12.42 5.87 -2.51
C SER A 194 -11.58 6.41 -3.67
N GLY A 195 -10.42 5.80 -3.93
CA GLY A 195 -9.40 6.29 -4.86
C GLY A 195 -8.29 7.09 -4.17
N GLU A 196 -8.42 7.39 -2.88
CA GLU A 196 -7.36 8.03 -2.11
C GLU A 196 -6.24 7.05 -1.75
N ARG A 197 -5.04 7.58 -1.53
CA ARG A 197 -3.89 6.84 -1.02
C ARG A 197 -3.61 7.28 0.40
N ILE A 198 -3.59 6.34 1.34
CA ILE A 198 -3.07 6.55 2.69
C ILE A 198 -1.58 6.23 2.69
N TYR A 199 -0.77 7.17 3.18
CA TYR A 199 0.68 7.06 3.33
C TYR A 199 1.20 8.20 4.23
N PHE A 200 2.50 8.31 4.45
CA PHE A 200 3.07 9.30 5.38
C PHE A 200 2.60 10.75 5.14
N ASN A 201 2.41 11.18 3.88
CA ASN A 201 1.98 12.54 3.53
C ASN A 201 0.45 12.69 3.39
N ASN A 202 -0.30 11.60 3.49
CA ASN A 202 -1.77 11.61 3.59
C ASN A 202 -2.23 10.53 4.57
N LYS A 203 -2.11 10.82 5.88
CA LYS A 203 -2.34 9.82 6.93
C LYS A 203 -3.80 9.49 7.18
N LYS A 204 -4.74 10.28 6.66
CA LYS A 204 -6.18 10.10 6.90
C LYS A 204 -6.91 10.19 5.57
N SER A 205 -7.66 9.16 5.21
CA SER A 205 -8.54 9.20 4.04
C SER A 205 -9.91 9.74 4.40
N GLU A 206 -10.60 10.35 3.44
CA GLU A 206 -12.01 10.75 3.56
C GLU A 206 -12.91 9.54 3.86
N CYS A 207 -12.52 8.35 3.40
CA CYS A 207 -13.23 7.11 3.70
C CYS A 207 -12.89 6.49 5.08
N GLY A 208 -12.25 7.25 5.98
CA GLY A 208 -12.13 6.94 7.41
C GLY A 208 -10.95 6.05 7.80
N GLY A 209 -10.05 5.75 6.87
CA GLY A 209 -8.83 5.00 7.16
C GLY A 209 -7.75 5.93 7.72
N ILE A 210 -6.95 5.42 8.67
CA ILE A 210 -5.95 6.23 9.38
C ILE A 210 -4.64 5.43 9.46
N LEU A 211 -3.53 6.02 8.99
CA LEU A 211 -2.16 5.61 9.34
C LEU A 211 -1.87 6.15 10.74
N ASP A 212 -2.01 5.29 11.76
CA ASP A 212 -1.88 5.68 13.16
C ASP A 212 -0.51 5.36 13.77
N VAL A 213 0.22 4.41 13.19
CA VAL A 213 1.63 4.14 13.48
C VAL A 213 2.44 4.25 12.19
N ASP A 214 3.48 5.07 12.24
CA ASP A 214 4.48 5.35 11.19
C ASP A 214 5.82 5.43 11.91
N MET A 215 6.69 4.45 11.66
CA MET A 215 7.94 4.26 12.39
C MET A 215 9.13 4.45 11.48
N ASN A 216 10.26 4.73 12.12
CA ASN A 216 11.55 4.80 11.46
C ASN A 216 11.77 5.93 10.45
N VAL A 217 11.00 7.03 10.53
CA VAL A 217 11.42 8.35 10.00
C VAL A 217 12.89 8.67 10.39
N ARG A 218 13.29 8.18 11.57
CA ARG A 218 14.68 8.07 12.02
C ARG A 218 14.97 6.65 12.49
N PRO A 219 16.23 6.19 12.48
CA PRO A 219 16.56 4.79 12.80
C PRO A 219 16.48 4.47 14.30
N VAL A 220 15.29 4.58 14.89
CA VAL A 220 15.02 4.44 16.34
C VAL A 220 14.77 2.99 16.75
N SER A 221 14.14 2.18 15.91
CA SER A 221 13.82 0.78 16.22
C SER A 221 14.36 -0.18 15.17
N ASN A 222 14.87 -1.32 15.61
CA ASN A 222 15.19 -2.47 14.75
C ASN A 222 14.05 -3.47 14.64
N THR A 223 12.93 -3.24 15.35
CA THR A 223 11.68 -4.02 15.24
C THR A 223 10.49 -3.10 14.97
N PRO A 224 10.56 -2.23 13.94
CA PRO A 224 9.51 -1.27 13.61
C PRO A 224 8.21 -1.93 13.14
N VAL A 225 7.15 -1.13 13.19
CA VAL A 225 5.82 -1.44 12.67
C VAL A 225 5.16 -0.18 12.10
N GLU A 226 4.38 -0.32 11.04
CA GLU A 226 3.40 0.68 10.61
C GLU A 226 2.00 0.08 10.60
N ASN A 227 0.97 0.93 10.72
CA ASN A 227 -0.41 0.47 10.83
C ASN A 227 -1.41 1.43 10.19
N VAL A 228 -2.23 0.90 9.30
CA VAL A 228 -3.43 1.58 8.78
C VAL A 228 -4.67 0.86 9.27
N VAL A 229 -5.61 1.61 9.84
CA VAL A 229 -6.80 1.03 10.49
C VAL A 229 -8.08 1.78 10.19
N TRP A 230 -9.18 1.03 10.05
CA TRP A 230 -10.55 1.51 10.14
C TRP A 230 -11.14 1.08 11.48
N LYS A 231 -11.25 2.03 12.42
CA LYS A 231 -11.90 1.81 13.72
C LYS A 231 -13.41 1.55 13.59
N GLY A 232 -14.02 2.10 12.53
CA GLY A 232 -15.44 1.95 12.21
C GLY A 232 -15.71 0.95 11.08
N GLU A 233 -16.74 1.22 10.28
CA GLU A 233 -16.99 0.49 9.04
C GLU A 233 -15.99 0.91 7.97
N ALA A 234 -15.28 -0.07 7.40
CA ALA A 234 -14.43 0.15 6.25
C ALA A 234 -15.28 0.11 4.96
N PRO A 235 -15.01 0.96 3.96
CA PRO A 235 -15.79 1.00 2.73
C PRO A 235 -15.73 -0.31 1.94
N LEU A 236 -16.80 -0.64 1.24
CA LEU A 236 -16.76 -1.72 0.25
C LEU A 236 -15.94 -1.31 -0.97
N GLY A 237 -15.33 -2.29 -1.62
CA GLY A 237 -14.52 -2.12 -2.81
C GLY A 237 -13.11 -2.66 -2.62
N THR A 238 -12.19 -2.20 -3.47
CA THR A 238 -10.86 -2.78 -3.60
C THR A 238 -9.82 -1.96 -2.84
N TYR A 239 -9.04 -2.67 -2.04
CA TYR A 239 -7.89 -2.18 -1.31
C TYR A 239 -6.64 -2.75 -1.95
N LYS A 240 -5.60 -1.92 -2.04
CA LYS A 240 -4.30 -2.34 -2.56
C LYS A 240 -3.20 -1.92 -1.60
N VAL A 241 -2.40 -2.89 -1.18
CA VAL A 241 -1.36 -2.73 -0.18
C VAL A 241 -0.01 -2.67 -0.89
N GLY A 242 0.65 -1.53 -0.77
CA GLY A 242 1.98 -1.29 -1.29
C GLY A 242 3.00 -1.10 -0.18
N VAL A 243 4.25 -1.48 -0.42
CA VAL A 243 5.39 -1.21 0.45
C VAL A 243 6.45 -0.46 -0.36
N HIS A 244 6.99 0.61 0.22
CA HIS A 244 8.03 1.42 -0.38
C HIS A 244 9.24 1.52 0.55
N PHE A 245 10.44 1.45 -0.01
CA PHE A 245 11.67 1.62 0.76
C PHE A 245 12.10 3.09 0.67
N TYR A 246 11.54 3.90 1.56
CA TYR A 246 11.69 5.36 1.54
C TYR A 246 13.14 5.80 1.77
N LYS A 247 13.77 5.32 2.84
CA LYS A 247 15.11 5.77 3.24
C LYS A 247 15.95 4.62 3.78
N HIS A 248 17.12 4.45 3.18
CA HIS A 248 18.18 3.62 3.71
C HIS A 248 18.96 4.40 4.76
N HIS A 249 18.77 4.07 6.04
CA HIS A 249 19.41 4.77 7.14
C HIS A 249 20.89 4.36 7.26
N ARG A 250 21.74 5.34 7.59
CA ARG A 250 23.17 5.12 7.85
C ARG A 250 23.40 4.68 9.30
N LYS A 251 22.96 3.47 9.65
CA LYS A 251 23.17 2.85 10.96
C LYS A 251 23.79 1.47 10.77
N ARG A 252 24.68 1.03 11.66
CA ARG A 252 25.33 -0.27 11.45
C ARG A 252 24.28 -1.39 11.38
N ARG A 253 24.54 -2.37 10.51
CA ARG A 253 23.67 -3.53 10.23
C ARG A 253 22.38 -3.21 9.47
N THR A 254 22.13 -1.97 9.05
CA THR A 254 21.09 -1.70 8.04
C THR A 254 21.47 -2.34 6.71
N LYS A 255 20.47 -2.91 6.03
CA LYS A 255 20.66 -3.62 4.76
C LYS A 255 20.04 -2.85 3.61
N ARG A 256 20.64 -2.90 2.42
CA ARG A 256 20.00 -2.34 1.22
C ARG A 256 18.78 -3.14 0.74
N THR A 257 18.59 -4.36 1.25
CA THR A 257 17.41 -5.18 1.02
C THR A 257 16.79 -5.56 2.36
N CYS A 258 15.56 -5.12 2.59
CA CYS A 258 14.80 -5.42 3.79
C CYS A 258 13.78 -6.53 3.50
N LYS A 259 13.72 -7.54 4.36
CA LYS A 259 12.56 -8.43 4.44
C LYS A 259 11.48 -7.75 5.27
N PHE A 260 10.23 -7.94 4.92
CA PHE A 260 9.10 -7.40 5.66
C PHE A 260 7.94 -8.39 5.68
N ARG A 261 7.02 -8.15 6.61
CA ARG A 261 5.78 -8.89 6.79
C ARG A 261 4.61 -7.91 6.78
N ILE A 262 3.58 -8.24 6.01
CA ILE A 262 2.31 -7.52 6.00
C ILE A 262 1.24 -8.42 6.62
N ARG A 263 0.52 -7.93 7.63
CA ARG A 263 -0.70 -8.57 8.15
C ARG A 263 -1.91 -7.76 7.70
N VAL A 264 -2.85 -8.44 7.05
CA VAL A 264 -4.14 -7.88 6.64
C VAL A 264 -5.22 -8.55 7.46
N VAL A 265 -5.87 -7.79 8.34
CA VAL A 265 -7.06 -8.20 9.08
C VAL A 265 -8.30 -7.67 8.37
N THR A 266 -9.26 -8.54 8.11
CA THR A 266 -10.58 -8.20 7.57
C THR A 266 -11.65 -8.99 8.32
N HIS A 267 -12.53 -8.28 9.02
CA HIS A 267 -13.69 -8.84 9.72
C HIS A 267 -13.36 -10.04 10.64
N GLY A 268 -12.24 -9.97 11.38
CA GLY A 268 -11.81 -11.00 12.32
C GLY A 268 -10.96 -12.12 11.74
N GLU A 269 -10.77 -12.17 10.42
CA GLU A 269 -9.78 -13.03 9.79
C GLU A 269 -8.49 -12.25 9.48
N SER A 270 -7.33 -12.87 9.70
CA SER A 270 -6.04 -12.33 9.27
C SER A 270 -5.42 -13.15 8.14
N ARG A 271 -4.67 -12.48 7.28
CA ARG A 271 -3.74 -13.09 6.32
C ARG A 271 -2.42 -12.36 6.38
N GLU A 272 -1.34 -13.11 6.22
CA GLU A 272 0.01 -12.56 6.21
C GLU A 272 0.69 -12.76 4.87
N TYR A 273 1.55 -11.81 4.52
CA TYR A 273 2.34 -11.80 3.30
C TYR A 273 3.78 -11.49 3.65
N LEU A 274 4.70 -12.33 3.16
CA LEU A 274 6.13 -12.08 3.27
C LEU A 274 6.64 -11.45 1.99
N GLY A 275 7.53 -10.46 2.14
CA GLY A 275 8.12 -9.76 1.02
C GLY A 275 9.54 -9.33 1.31
N LYS A 276 10.21 -8.86 0.25
CA LYS A 276 11.50 -8.20 0.36
C LYS A 276 11.55 -7.04 -0.60
N ILE A 277 12.11 -5.91 -0.19
CA ILE A 277 12.27 -4.73 -1.03
C ILE A 277 13.70 -4.23 -0.95
N THR A 278 14.23 -3.80 -2.09
CA THR A 278 15.58 -3.24 -2.19
C THR A 278 15.49 -1.74 -2.35
N TYR A 279 16.37 -1.01 -1.66
CA TYR A 279 16.42 0.43 -1.74
C TYR A 279 16.62 0.92 -3.18
N GLY A 280 15.83 1.91 -3.59
CA GLY A 280 15.78 2.44 -4.96
C GLY A 280 14.85 1.68 -5.91
N GLN A 281 14.33 0.51 -5.52
CA GLN A 281 13.25 -0.17 -6.23
C GLN A 281 11.96 0.66 -6.15
N ALA A 282 11.12 0.59 -7.18
CA ALA A 282 9.77 1.13 -7.13
C ALA A 282 8.96 0.53 -5.97
N MET A 283 7.93 1.26 -5.54
CA MET A 283 6.94 0.74 -4.61
C MET A 283 6.38 -0.60 -5.11
N GLN A 284 6.43 -1.61 -4.25
CA GLN A 284 5.93 -2.94 -4.57
C GLN A 284 4.46 -3.05 -4.22
N MET A 285 3.65 -3.57 -5.16
CA MET A 285 2.28 -3.98 -4.89
C MET A 285 2.30 -5.35 -4.22
N VAL A 286 2.14 -5.40 -2.89
CA VAL A 286 2.27 -6.65 -2.12
C VAL A 286 1.03 -7.51 -2.25
N THR A 287 -0.15 -6.92 -2.10
CA THR A 287 -1.42 -7.65 -2.22
C THR A 287 -2.58 -6.70 -2.54
N SER A 288 -3.68 -7.27 -3.04
CA SER A 288 -4.93 -6.56 -3.32
C SER A 288 -6.11 -7.44 -2.92
N PHE A 289 -7.13 -6.84 -2.31
CA PHE A 289 -8.34 -7.54 -1.90
C PHE A 289 -9.58 -6.66 -2.06
N SER A 290 -10.72 -7.27 -2.29
CA SER A 290 -12.00 -6.58 -2.44
C SER A 290 -12.98 -7.03 -1.37
N LEU A 291 -13.61 -6.06 -0.70
CA LEU A 291 -14.74 -6.28 0.19
C LEU A 291 -16.04 -6.01 -0.58
N ALA A 292 -16.94 -6.98 -0.62
CA ALA A 292 -18.24 -6.86 -1.25
C ALA A 292 -19.36 -7.33 -0.31
N ASP A 293 -20.58 -6.87 -0.57
CA ASP A 293 -21.76 -7.45 0.06
C ASP A 293 -22.10 -8.78 -0.62
N ALA A 294 -22.26 -9.86 0.15
CA ALA A 294 -22.57 -11.16 -0.41
C ALA A 294 -24.05 -11.30 -0.83
N THR A 295 -24.90 -10.34 -0.45
CA THR A 295 -26.34 -10.34 -0.76
C THR A 295 -26.67 -10.05 -2.24
N HIS A 296 -25.70 -9.63 -3.06
CA HIS A 296 -25.90 -9.26 -4.46
C HIS A 296 -25.43 -10.30 -5.50
N LYS A 297 -25.12 -11.54 -5.09
CA LYS A 297 -24.85 -12.66 -6.02
C LYS A 297 -26.07 -13.60 -6.20
N ALA A 298 -27.26 -13.02 -6.39
CA ALA A 298 -28.47 -13.74 -6.79
C ALA A 298 -28.90 -13.30 -8.18
#